data_AF-A0A1Y1LEN6-F1
#
_entry.id   AF-A0A1Y1LEN6-F1
#
_cell.length_a   1.000
_cell.length_b   1.000
_cell.length_c   1.000
_cell.angle_alpha   90.00
_cell.angle_beta   90.00
_cell.angle_gamma   90.00
#
_symmetry.space_group_name_H-M   'P 1'
#
loop_
_entity.id
_entity.type
_entity.pdbx_description
1 polymer ?
#
loop_
_entity_poly.entity_id
_entity_poly.type
_entity_poly.pdbx_seq_one_letter_code
_entity_poly.pdbx_strand_id
1 'polypeptide(L)'
;VTTQARLKLYSYMEKLGERVLYFDTDSIIYISREGEYEPETGNYLGDMTNELEVYGPESYITEFASGGPKNYGFAVYSPTQDKHFQSCKVKGISINHEVSKSVNFETMKNMIIYEEPPQKILYKNFERTVDHQVLTVEKEKIFRPNLLKRRFSKYDSYPYGFKKVKKGQGEEEKTSKIDIVE
;
A
#
# COMPACT_ATOMS: atom_id res chain seq x y z
N VAL A 1 18.77 6.73 -15.74
CA VAL A 1 17.97 7.36 -14.65
C VAL A 1 17.22 6.30 -13.83
N THR A 2 16.34 5.49 -14.42
CA THR A 2 15.53 4.49 -13.70
C THR A 2 16.30 3.42 -12.92
N THR A 3 17.50 3.02 -13.37
CA THR A 3 18.33 2.05 -12.64
C THR A 3 18.86 2.61 -11.32
N GLN A 4 19.27 3.87 -11.31
CA GLN A 4 19.85 4.51 -10.12
C GLN A 4 18.79 4.70 -9.02
N ALA A 5 17.58 5.12 -9.39
CA ALA A 5 16.46 5.21 -8.44
C ALA A 5 16.15 3.84 -7.80
N ARG A 6 16.13 2.76 -8.59
CA ARG A 6 15.91 1.40 -8.06
C ARG A 6 17.03 0.93 -7.13
N LEU A 7 18.29 1.22 -7.47
CA LEU A 7 19.44 0.88 -6.60
C LEU A 7 19.37 1.66 -5.28
N LYS A 8 18.96 2.92 -5.33
CA LYS A 8 18.76 3.74 -4.13
C LYS A 8 17.66 3.15 -3.24
N LEU A 9 16.48 2.88 -3.79
CA LEU A 9 15.38 2.24 -3.05
C LEU A 9 15.80 0.88 -2.47
N TYR A 10 16.50 0.06 -3.26
CA TYR A 10 17.02 -1.24 -2.83
C TYR A 10 17.97 -1.12 -1.63
N SER A 11 18.80 -0.07 -1.57
CA SER A 11 19.72 0.14 -0.43
C SER A 11 19.00 0.36 0.91
N TYR A 12 17.80 0.94 0.90
CA TYR A 12 16.95 1.06 2.09
C TYR A 12 16.28 -0.28 2.41
N MET A 13 15.74 -0.95 1.39
CA MET A 13 15.09 -2.25 1.55
C MET A 13 16.03 -3.32 2.11
N GLU A 14 17.30 -3.32 1.71
CA GLU A 14 18.30 -4.27 2.21
C GLU A 14 18.54 -4.11 3.72
N LYS A 15 18.53 -2.86 4.23
CA LYS A 15 18.65 -2.56 5.66
C LYS A 15 17.37 -2.85 6.44
N LEU A 16 16.21 -2.60 5.85
CA LEU A 16 14.89 -2.89 6.45
C LEU A 16 14.58 -4.40 6.50
N GLY A 17 15.04 -5.16 5.50
CA GLY A 17 14.91 -6.61 5.44
C GLY A 17 13.45 -7.07 5.43
N GLU A 18 13.09 -7.97 6.35
CA GLU A 18 11.75 -8.57 6.44
C GLU A 18 10.66 -7.58 6.92
N ARG A 19 11.05 -6.37 7.37
CA ARG A 19 10.09 -5.34 7.80
C ARG A 19 9.39 -4.62 6.65
N VAL A 20 9.85 -4.80 5.41
CA VAL A 20 9.22 -4.17 4.24
C VAL A 20 7.90 -4.87 3.92
N LEU A 21 6.80 -4.13 4.02
CA LEU A 21 5.45 -4.60 3.69
C LEU A 21 5.11 -4.38 2.21
N TYR A 22 5.55 -3.25 1.65
CA TYR A 22 5.28 -2.87 0.27
C TYR A 22 6.32 -1.86 -0.22
N PHE A 23 6.52 -1.80 -1.53
CA PHE A 23 7.36 -0.77 -2.17
C PHE A 23 6.84 -0.49 -3.59
N ASP A 24 6.94 0.76 -4.03
CA ASP A 24 6.70 1.17 -5.42
C ASP A 24 7.95 1.88 -5.98
N THR A 25 7.80 2.91 -6.81
CA THR A 25 8.88 3.47 -7.63
C THR A 25 9.91 4.21 -6.78
N ASP A 26 9.44 4.83 -5.72
CA ASP A 26 10.11 5.77 -4.82
C ASP A 26 9.67 5.54 -3.36
N SER A 27 8.50 4.96 -3.09
CA SER A 27 8.01 4.72 -1.73
C SER A 27 8.24 3.30 -1.18
N ILE A 28 8.39 3.21 0.15
CA ILE A 28 8.48 1.99 0.94
C ILE A 28 7.50 2.09 2.12
N ILE A 29 6.71 1.05 2.31
CA ILE A 29 5.89 0.83 3.50
C ILE A 29 6.56 -0.26 4.34
N TYR A 30 6.84 0.01 5.60
CA TYR A 30 7.59 -0.90 6.47
C TYR A 30 7.10 -0.88 7.90
N ILE A 31 7.52 -1.86 8.69
CA ILE A 31 7.26 -1.93 10.13
C ILE A 31 8.38 -1.19 10.87
N SER A 32 8.04 -0.15 11.62
CA SER A 32 8.95 0.55 12.53
C SER A 32 8.95 -0.08 13.92
N ARG A 33 10.15 -0.17 14.50
CA ARG A 33 10.40 -0.79 15.81
C ARG A 33 11.51 -0.03 16.51
N GLU A 34 11.34 0.20 17.81
CA GLU A 34 12.36 0.87 18.62
C GLU A 34 13.69 0.10 18.61
N GLY A 35 14.77 0.81 18.31
CA GLY A 35 16.12 0.26 18.28
C GLY A 35 16.51 -0.44 16.97
N GLU A 36 15.62 -0.51 15.97
CA GLU A 36 15.95 -0.98 14.63
C GLU A 36 16.30 0.20 13.68
N TYR A 37 16.80 -0.12 12.48
CA TYR A 37 17.15 0.89 11.47
C TYR A 37 15.89 1.61 10.96
N GLU A 38 15.90 2.94 10.97
CA GLU A 38 14.87 3.76 10.36
C GLU A 38 15.47 4.55 9.19
N PRO A 39 14.82 4.63 8.02
CA PRO A 39 15.28 5.46 6.91
C PRO A 39 15.39 6.93 7.33
N GLU A 40 16.50 7.56 7.00
CA GLU A 40 16.72 8.98 7.28
C GLU A 40 15.77 9.82 6.41
N THR A 41 14.99 10.68 7.05
CA THR A 41 14.11 11.64 6.37
C THR A 41 14.76 13.02 6.26
N GLY A 42 14.47 13.73 5.19
CA GLY A 42 15.06 15.04 4.91
C GLY A 42 14.22 15.87 3.94
N ASN A 43 14.61 17.14 3.77
CA ASN A 43 13.89 18.11 2.92
C ASN A 43 14.62 18.40 1.60
N TYR A 44 15.73 17.72 1.30
CA TYR A 44 16.52 17.96 0.11
C TYR A 44 16.17 17.00 -1.04
N LEU A 45 16.57 17.36 -2.25
CA LEU A 45 16.28 16.57 -3.43
C LEU A 45 16.91 15.16 -3.32
N GLY A 46 16.03 14.16 -3.28
CA GLY A 46 16.39 12.76 -3.20
C GLY A 46 16.44 12.22 -1.77
N ASP A 47 16.21 13.03 -0.74
CA ASP A 47 15.99 12.51 0.61
C ASP A 47 14.64 11.78 0.66
N MET A 48 14.53 10.80 1.57
CA MET A 48 13.23 10.20 1.87
C MET A 48 12.41 11.18 2.71
N THR A 49 11.10 11.11 2.60
CA THR A 49 10.13 11.97 3.30
C THR A 49 9.08 11.10 3.96
N ASN A 50 8.55 11.53 5.10
CA ASN A 50 7.49 10.81 5.80
C ASN A 50 6.11 11.26 5.29
N GLU A 51 5.41 10.39 4.56
CA GLU A 51 4.07 10.69 4.03
C GLU A 51 3.01 10.86 5.14
N LEU A 52 3.24 10.32 6.33
CA LEU A 52 2.26 10.34 7.42
C LEU A 52 2.12 11.70 8.10
N GLU A 53 3.07 12.62 7.88
CA GLU A 53 3.05 13.98 8.45
C GLU A 53 1.79 14.76 8.04
N VAL A 54 1.20 14.44 6.88
CA VAL A 54 -0.06 15.04 6.40
C VAL A 54 -1.24 14.77 7.35
N TYR A 55 -1.20 13.69 8.12
CA TYR A 55 -2.23 13.34 9.10
C TYR A 55 -1.98 13.98 10.49
N GLY A 56 -0.85 14.66 10.66
CA GLY A 56 -0.40 15.28 11.92
C GLY A 56 0.87 14.62 12.46
N PRO A 57 1.58 15.29 13.38
CA PRO A 57 2.80 14.74 13.95
C PRO A 57 2.49 13.48 14.78
N GLU A 58 3.45 12.57 14.83
CA GLU A 58 3.35 11.25 15.48
C GLU A 58 2.23 10.34 14.93
N SER A 59 1.70 10.64 13.73
CA SER A 59 0.75 9.76 13.07
C SER A 59 1.45 8.49 12.61
N TYR A 60 0.80 7.34 12.82
CA TYR A 60 1.34 6.04 12.43
C TYR A 60 0.25 5.17 11.82
N ILE A 61 0.64 4.22 10.98
CA ILE A 61 -0.30 3.24 10.42
C ILE A 61 -0.57 2.16 11.46
N THR A 62 -1.86 1.93 11.71
CA THR A 62 -2.34 0.86 12.59
C THR A 62 -2.57 -0.43 11.82
N GLU A 63 -3.04 -0.33 10.58
CA GLU A 63 -3.35 -1.49 9.74
C GLU A 63 -2.94 -1.25 8.29
N PHE A 64 -2.40 -2.28 7.66
CA PHE A 64 -2.01 -2.26 6.26
C PHE A 64 -2.53 -3.52 5.56
N ALA A 65 -3.04 -3.35 4.33
CA ALA A 65 -3.45 -4.47 3.48
C ALA A 65 -3.00 -4.22 2.03
N SER A 66 -2.45 -5.26 1.40
CA SER A 66 -2.07 -5.22 -0.02
C SER A 66 -2.78 -6.30 -0.81
N GLY A 67 -3.57 -5.87 -1.79
CA GLY A 67 -4.18 -6.70 -2.81
C GLY A 67 -3.30 -6.88 -4.03
N GLY A 68 -2.01 -6.51 -4.00
CA GLY A 68 -1.06 -6.66 -5.11
C GLY A 68 -0.51 -5.33 -5.65
N PRO A 69 0.17 -5.35 -6.81
CA PRO A 69 0.84 -4.16 -7.33
C PRO A 69 -0.12 -3.00 -7.59
N LYS A 70 0.15 -1.86 -6.95
CA LYS A 70 -0.66 -0.62 -6.99
C LYS A 70 -2.12 -0.85 -6.55
N ASN A 71 -2.33 -1.83 -5.68
CA ASN A 71 -3.62 -2.13 -5.05
C ASN A 71 -3.38 -2.38 -3.55
N TYR A 72 -3.42 -1.33 -2.74
CA TYR A 72 -3.16 -1.40 -1.30
C TYR A 72 -3.97 -0.34 -0.56
N GLY A 73 -4.12 -0.53 0.75
CA GLY A 73 -4.73 0.46 1.62
C GLY A 73 -4.18 0.36 3.03
N PHE A 74 -4.40 1.42 3.80
CA PHE A 74 -3.94 1.52 5.17
C PHE A 74 -4.86 2.40 6.02
N ALA A 75 -4.87 2.12 7.31
CA ALA A 75 -5.51 2.94 8.33
C ALA A 75 -4.43 3.65 9.15
N VAL A 76 -4.56 4.97 9.30
CA VAL A 76 -3.66 5.83 10.07
C VAL A 76 -4.38 6.27 11.34
N TYR A 77 -3.70 6.23 12.47
CA TYR A 77 -4.13 6.91 13.68
C TYR A 77 -3.29 8.17 13.90
N SER A 78 -3.96 9.31 14.09
CA SER A 78 -3.34 10.59 14.41
C SER A 78 -3.55 10.90 15.88
N PRO A 79 -2.51 10.78 16.74
CA PRO A 79 -2.63 11.09 18.17
C PRO A 79 -2.97 12.55 18.44
N THR A 80 -2.56 13.47 17.55
CA THR A 80 -2.82 14.91 17.73
C THR A 80 -4.28 15.29 17.52
N GLN A 81 -4.95 14.63 16.59
CA GLN A 81 -6.36 14.87 16.30
C GLN A 81 -7.30 13.87 16.97
N ASP A 82 -6.74 12.83 17.58
CA ASP A 82 -7.44 11.64 18.09
C ASP A 82 -8.43 11.07 17.05
N LYS A 83 -7.94 10.89 15.82
CA LYS A 83 -8.74 10.48 14.66
C LYS A 83 -8.08 9.36 13.87
N HIS A 84 -8.92 8.49 13.34
CA HIS A 84 -8.54 7.49 12.35
C HIS A 84 -8.81 8.00 10.94
N PHE A 85 -7.83 7.84 10.07
CA PHE A 85 -7.93 8.08 8.64
C PHE A 85 -7.76 6.76 7.90
N GLN A 86 -8.41 6.63 6.76
CA GLN A 86 -8.26 5.48 5.89
C GLN A 86 -7.88 5.96 4.50
N SER A 87 -6.92 5.27 3.89
CA SER A 87 -6.48 5.54 2.53
C SER A 87 -6.47 4.24 1.75
N CYS A 88 -6.90 4.33 0.49
CA CYS A 88 -6.97 3.19 -0.41
C CYS A 88 -6.45 3.64 -1.78
N LYS A 89 -5.55 2.84 -2.36
CA LYS A 89 -4.90 3.09 -3.63
C LYS A 89 -5.19 1.91 -4.54
N VAL A 90 -6.01 2.13 -5.56
CA VAL A 90 -6.45 1.09 -6.49
C VAL A 90 -6.13 1.49 -7.93
N LYS A 91 -5.23 0.75 -8.57
CA LYS A 91 -4.84 1.03 -9.95
C LYS A 91 -6.03 0.96 -10.90
N GLY A 92 -6.19 2.02 -11.68
CA GLY A 92 -7.16 2.07 -12.76
C GLY A 92 -8.59 2.36 -12.31
N ILE A 93 -8.86 2.55 -11.01
CA ILE A 93 -10.15 3.01 -10.52
C ILE A 93 -9.95 4.40 -9.92
N SER A 94 -10.64 5.40 -10.46
CA SER A 94 -10.65 6.73 -9.86
C SER A 94 -11.59 6.71 -8.66
N ILE A 95 -11.03 6.92 -7.47
CA ILE A 95 -11.79 6.95 -6.22
C ILE A 95 -12.42 8.33 -6.08
N ASN A 96 -13.67 8.47 -6.51
CA ASN A 96 -14.53 9.61 -6.20
C ASN A 96 -15.39 9.29 -4.96
N HIS A 97 -16.17 10.25 -4.47
CA HIS A 97 -16.98 10.07 -3.26
C HIS A 97 -18.02 8.93 -3.35
N GLU A 98 -18.51 8.63 -4.56
CA GLU A 98 -19.48 7.54 -4.75
C GLU A 98 -18.77 6.18 -4.77
N VAL A 99 -17.69 6.08 -5.53
CA VAL A 99 -16.82 4.91 -5.62
C VAL A 99 -16.17 4.61 -4.29
N SER A 100 -15.79 5.61 -3.48
CA SER A 100 -15.16 5.41 -2.16
C SER A 100 -16.08 4.72 -1.15
N LYS A 101 -17.41 4.74 -1.37
CA LYS A 101 -18.35 3.97 -0.55
C LYS A 101 -18.23 2.47 -0.81
N SER A 102 -17.90 2.09 -2.03
CA SER A 102 -17.74 0.68 -2.44
C SER A 102 -16.28 0.23 -2.37
N VAL A 103 -15.35 1.07 -2.79
CA VAL A 103 -13.91 0.83 -2.80
C VAL A 103 -13.28 1.59 -1.64
N ASN A 104 -13.11 0.90 -0.52
CA ASN A 104 -12.49 1.42 0.69
C ASN A 104 -11.51 0.41 1.28
N PHE A 105 -10.85 0.78 2.38
CA PHE A 105 -9.87 -0.09 3.04
C PHE A 105 -10.53 -1.38 3.58
N GLU A 106 -11.71 -1.26 4.17
CA GLU A 106 -12.44 -2.39 4.78
C GLU A 106 -12.84 -3.45 3.74
N THR A 107 -13.44 -3.01 2.63
CA THR A 107 -13.80 -3.90 1.51
C THR A 107 -12.57 -4.56 0.90
N MET A 108 -11.44 -3.84 0.77
CA MET A 108 -10.19 -4.46 0.33
C MET A 108 -9.69 -5.52 1.32
N LYS A 109 -9.68 -5.20 2.61
CA LYS A 109 -9.27 -6.09 3.69
C LYS A 109 -10.12 -7.37 3.69
N ASN A 110 -11.43 -7.23 3.53
CA ASN A 110 -12.35 -8.37 3.51
C ASN A 110 -12.19 -9.23 2.26
N MET A 111 -11.94 -8.64 1.10
CA MET A 111 -11.60 -9.40 -0.11
C MET A 111 -10.29 -10.18 0.01
N ILE A 112 -9.31 -9.68 0.79
CA ILE A 112 -8.01 -10.35 0.98
C ILE A 112 -8.10 -11.45 2.05
N ILE A 113 -8.74 -11.17 3.19
CA ILE A 113 -8.76 -12.06 4.36
C ILE A 113 -9.89 -13.09 4.26
N TYR A 114 -11.08 -12.66 3.86
CA TYR A 114 -12.29 -13.50 3.83
C TYR A 114 -12.67 -13.97 2.42
N GLU A 115 -11.83 -13.68 1.42
CA GLU A 115 -12.04 -14.07 0.02
C GLU A 115 -13.41 -13.63 -0.54
N GLU A 116 -13.89 -12.45 -0.11
CA GLU A 116 -15.15 -11.88 -0.60
C GLU A 116 -15.14 -11.71 -2.13
N PRO A 117 -16.32 -11.86 -2.78
CA PRO A 117 -16.40 -11.81 -4.23
C PRO A 117 -16.01 -10.42 -4.78
N PRO A 118 -15.39 -10.37 -5.98
CA PRO A 118 -15.07 -9.12 -6.65
C PRO A 118 -16.28 -8.19 -6.81
N GLN A 119 -16.06 -6.89 -6.61
CA GLN A 119 -17.10 -5.88 -6.80
C GLN A 119 -17.04 -5.27 -8.19
N LYS A 120 -18.21 -5.00 -8.77
CA LYS A 120 -18.33 -4.24 -10.02
C LYS A 120 -18.51 -2.77 -9.71
N ILE A 121 -17.64 -1.95 -10.26
CA ILE A 121 -17.64 -0.50 -10.11
C ILE A 121 -17.98 0.13 -11.45
N LEU A 122 -19.07 0.89 -11.45
CA LEU A 122 -19.44 1.74 -12.58
C LEU A 122 -18.67 3.05 -12.49
N TYR A 123 -18.13 3.50 -13.62
CA TYR A 123 -17.43 4.78 -13.70
C TYR A 123 -17.68 5.45 -15.04
N LYS A 124 -17.61 6.78 -15.05
CA LYS A 124 -17.73 7.60 -16.26
C LYS A 124 -16.37 7.74 -16.92
N ASN A 125 -16.28 7.39 -18.19
CA ASN A 125 -15.09 7.50 -19.01
C ASN A 125 -15.31 8.55 -20.10
N PHE A 126 -14.30 9.36 -20.38
CA PHE A 126 -14.33 10.30 -21.50
C PHE A 126 -13.72 9.63 -22.73
N GLU A 127 -14.49 9.57 -23.82
CA GLU A 127 -14.07 8.96 -25.08
C GLU A 127 -14.17 9.96 -26.21
N ARG A 128 -13.15 9.97 -27.08
CA ARG A 128 -13.11 10.86 -28.24
C ARG A 128 -13.57 10.09 -29.47
N THR A 129 -14.57 10.62 -30.17
CA THR A 129 -15.01 10.07 -31.46
C THR A 129 -14.01 10.41 -32.56
N VAL A 130 -14.17 9.76 -33.73
CA VAL A 130 -13.37 10.07 -34.92
C VAL A 130 -13.50 11.56 -35.29
N ASP A 131 -14.71 12.12 -35.13
CA ASP A 131 -15.01 13.54 -35.36
C ASP A 131 -14.57 14.48 -34.22
N HIS A 132 -13.74 13.98 -33.31
CA HIS A 132 -13.15 14.74 -32.21
C HIS A 132 -14.15 15.26 -31.16
N GLN A 133 -15.36 14.70 -31.11
CA GLN A 133 -16.32 14.98 -30.05
C GLN A 133 -15.98 14.16 -28.80
N VAL A 134 -16.13 14.77 -27.62
CA VAL A 134 -15.89 14.09 -26.34
C VAL A 134 -17.23 13.62 -25.79
N LEU A 135 -17.39 12.30 -25.66
CA LEU A 135 -18.57 11.66 -25.08
C LEU A 135 -18.23 11.14 -23.69
N THR A 136 -19.21 11.24 -22.79
CA THR A 136 -19.13 10.59 -21.48
C THR A 136 -19.85 9.24 -21.57
N VAL A 137 -19.09 8.15 -21.45
CA VAL A 137 -19.60 6.78 -21.55
C VAL A 137 -19.47 6.10 -20.19
N GLU A 138 -20.51 5.40 -19.76
CA GLU A 138 -20.45 4.59 -18.55
C GLU A 138 -19.75 3.26 -18.84
N LYS A 139 -18.76 2.91 -18.01
CA LYS A 139 -17.98 1.69 -18.11
C LYS A 139 -17.93 0.96 -16.79
N GLU A 140 -17.76 -0.35 -16.88
CA GLU A 140 -17.58 -1.23 -15.73
C GLU A 140 -16.10 -1.55 -15.50
N LYS A 141 -15.70 -1.59 -14.24
CA LYS A 141 -14.43 -2.15 -13.78
C LYS A 141 -14.67 -3.12 -12.64
N ILE A 142 -13.90 -4.21 -12.62
CA ILE A 142 -13.96 -5.20 -11.55
C ILE A 142 -12.88 -4.86 -10.53
N PHE A 143 -13.30 -4.48 -9.32
CA PHE A 143 -12.43 -4.34 -8.16
C PHE A 143 -12.18 -5.72 -7.55
N ARG A 144 -10.92 -6.14 -7.56
CA ARG A 144 -10.44 -7.39 -6.95
C ARG A 144 -8.97 -7.30 -6.57
N PRO A 145 -8.51 -8.06 -5.56
CA PRO A 145 -7.10 -8.31 -5.34
C PRO A 145 -6.45 -8.99 -6.57
N ASN A 146 -5.26 -8.54 -6.96
CA ASN A 146 -4.43 -9.14 -8.00
C ASN A 146 -3.26 -9.90 -7.37
N LEU A 147 -3.57 -11.12 -6.92
CA LEU A 147 -2.67 -11.96 -6.12
C LEU A 147 -2.07 -13.14 -6.90
N LEU A 148 -2.17 -13.12 -8.23
CA LEU A 148 -1.86 -14.26 -9.12
C LEU A 148 -0.43 -14.81 -9.03
N LYS A 149 0.52 -14.04 -8.49
CA LYS A 149 1.95 -14.41 -8.41
C LYS A 149 2.44 -14.73 -7.00
N ARG A 150 1.54 -14.78 -6.01
CA ARG A 150 1.89 -14.97 -4.60
C ARG A 150 1.03 -16.07 -3.97
N ARG A 151 1.59 -16.72 -2.95
CA ARG A 151 0.90 -17.62 -2.04
C ARG A 151 0.75 -16.92 -0.70
N PHE A 152 -0.44 -16.96 -0.12
CA PHE A 152 -0.72 -16.41 1.19
C PHE A 152 -0.61 -17.48 2.27
N SER A 153 -0.11 -17.09 3.43
CA SER A 153 0.00 -17.93 4.62
C SER A 153 -0.35 -17.08 5.83
N LYS A 154 -1.60 -17.18 6.30
CA LYS A 154 -2.17 -16.27 7.31
C LYS A 154 -2.07 -14.81 6.82
N TYR A 155 -1.22 -14.00 7.44
CA TYR A 155 -1.01 -12.58 7.10
C TYR A 155 0.23 -12.33 6.24
N ASP A 156 1.03 -13.37 5.97
CA ASP A 156 2.20 -13.25 5.10
C ASP A 156 1.86 -13.61 3.66
N SER A 157 2.58 -13.00 2.73
CA SER A 157 2.53 -13.39 1.31
C SER A 157 3.93 -13.68 0.78
N TYR A 158 4.07 -14.77 0.04
CA TYR A 158 5.34 -15.21 -0.51
C TYR A 158 5.23 -15.42 -2.02
N PRO A 159 6.25 -15.08 -2.82
CA PRO A 159 6.24 -15.42 -4.24
C PRO A 159 6.26 -16.94 -4.44
N TYR A 160 5.64 -17.42 -5.51
CA TYR A 160 5.73 -18.83 -5.87
C TYR A 160 7.20 -19.26 -6.05
N GLY A 161 7.59 -20.39 -5.45
CA GLY A 161 8.96 -20.90 -5.46
C GLY A 161 9.83 -20.43 -4.29
N PHE A 162 9.35 -19.53 -3.43
CA PHE A 162 10.07 -19.13 -2.22
C PHE A 162 10.22 -20.30 -1.23
N LYS A 163 11.47 -20.59 -0.84
CA LYS A 163 11.80 -21.60 0.18
C LYS A 163 12.32 -20.88 1.42
N LYS A 164 11.57 -20.95 2.53
CA LYS A 164 11.95 -20.32 3.80
C LYS A 164 13.18 -21.05 4.36
N VAL A 165 14.28 -20.34 4.57
CA VAL A 165 15.46 -20.87 5.27
C VAL A 165 15.11 -20.90 6.76
N LYS A 166 15.20 -22.07 7.41
CA LYS A 166 14.91 -22.19 8.85
C LYS A 166 15.92 -21.37 9.66
N LYS A 167 15.49 -20.26 10.26
CA LYS A 167 16.19 -19.62 11.38
C LYS A 167 15.49 -20.02 12.69
N GLY A 168 16.30 -20.29 13.72
CA GLY A 168 15.86 -20.76 15.04
C GLY A 168 14.88 -19.79 15.70
N GLN A 169 13.93 -20.35 16.44
CA GLN A 169 12.82 -19.64 17.08
C GLN A 169 13.31 -18.82 18.28
N GLY A 170 12.82 -17.59 18.35
CA GLY A 170 12.81 -16.78 19.56
C GLY A 170 12.63 -15.33 19.19
N GLU A 171 11.45 -14.77 19.40
CA GLU A 171 11.30 -13.39 19.92
C GLU A 171 9.83 -13.06 20.24
N GLU A 172 9.70 -12.39 21.38
CA GLU A 172 8.48 -11.93 22.06
C GLU A 172 7.74 -10.82 21.28
N GLU A 173 6.43 -10.74 21.51
CA GLU A 173 5.57 -9.65 21.02
C GLU A 173 6.03 -8.29 21.57
N LYS A 174 6.67 -7.49 20.73
CA LYS A 174 6.89 -6.06 20.95
C LYS A 174 5.87 -5.24 20.15
N THR A 175 5.39 -4.15 20.74
CA THR A 175 4.55 -3.14 20.07
C THR A 175 5.24 -2.61 18.82
N SER A 176 4.66 -2.89 17.66
CA SER A 176 5.18 -2.49 16.34
C SER A 176 4.26 -1.46 15.69
N LYS A 177 4.84 -0.41 15.08
CA LYS A 177 4.11 0.58 14.26
C LYS A 177 4.41 0.34 12.78
N ILE A 178 3.52 0.77 11.88
CA ILE A 178 3.75 0.70 10.43
C ILE A 178 3.95 2.13 9.93
N ASP A 179 4.94 2.33 9.05
CA ASP A 179 5.32 3.63 8.51
C ASP A 179 5.50 3.59 6.98
N ILE A 180 5.40 4.76 6.33
CA ILE A 180 5.60 4.95 4.89
C ILE A 180 6.62 6.06 4.68
N VAL A 181 7.63 5.78 3.86
CA VAL A 181 8.63 6.75 3.43
C VAL A 181 8.72 6.79 1.90
N GLU A 182 8.85 7.98 1.31
CA GLU A 182 9.02 8.22 -0.14
C GLU A 182 10.22 9.11 -0.44
#